data_AF-A0A356TRC4-F1
#
_entry.id   AF-A0A356TRC4-F1
#
_cell.length_a   1.000
_cell.length_b   1.000
_cell.length_c   1.000
_cell.angle_alpha   90.00
_cell.angle_beta   90.00
_cell.angle_gamma   90.00
#
_symmetry.space_group_name_H-M   'P 1'
#
loop_
_entity.id
_entity.type
_entity.pdbx_description
1 polymer ?
#
loop_
_entity_poly.entity_id
_entity_poly.type
_entity_poly.pdbx_seq_one_letter_code
_entity_poly.pdbx_strand_id
1 'polypeptide(L)'
;GGMIGEGTLALASTMAAVAGVGMVTACALPGQGEVTDLSWAVYYDSWAHAGANKAAAFVLGGGAFLEALGLPTGLARTLMAVLVISFAATTLDTATRIQRLILGELGAALKLRPLENPYIATALAVLPAAALAFVDVTDPGSGQTRQAGWVLWPIFGASNQLLAALTLMVLALYFAARKRPVLPLVIPMIFVTAVALLALVAKLRDFLAQGNAPLAGLAILMLALAVWMLFEGLAALRRARAASGPPSG
;
A
#
# COMPACT_ATOMS: atom_id res chain seq x y z
N GLY A 1 -17.36 13.27 7.28
CA GLY A 1 -16.36 14.19 6.69
C GLY A 1 -15.30 13.43 5.92
N GLY A 2 -14.37 12.76 6.61
CA GLY A 2 -13.17 12.13 6.00
C GLY A 2 -13.42 11.14 4.86
N MET A 3 -14.39 10.22 4.99
CA MET A 3 -14.66 9.20 3.95
C MET A 3 -15.06 9.77 2.58
N ILE A 4 -15.76 10.91 2.54
CA ILE A 4 -16.13 11.55 1.25
C ILE A 4 -14.91 12.22 0.63
N GLY A 5 -14.04 12.84 1.44
CA GLY A 5 -12.80 13.45 0.96
C GLY A 5 -11.83 12.42 0.39
N GLU A 6 -11.64 11.29 1.08
CA GLU A 6 -10.77 10.20 0.61
C GLU A 6 -11.32 9.54 -0.66
N GLY A 7 -12.64 9.30 -0.74
CA GLY A 7 -13.28 8.77 -1.94
C GLY A 7 -13.15 9.72 -3.14
N THR A 8 -13.30 11.03 -2.92
CA THR A 8 -13.13 12.04 -3.97
C THR A 8 -11.69 12.12 -4.45
N LEU A 9 -10.72 12.06 -3.54
CA LEU A 9 -9.30 12.03 -3.89
C LEU A 9 -8.93 10.77 -4.67
N ALA A 10 -9.46 9.60 -4.28
CA ALA A 10 -9.26 8.34 -5.00
C ALA A 10 -9.83 8.41 -6.42
N LEU A 11 -11.02 9.00 -6.60
CA LEU A 11 -11.62 9.23 -7.91
C LEU A 11 -10.76 10.16 -8.76
N ALA A 12 -10.38 11.33 -8.22
CA ALA A 12 -9.54 12.31 -8.91
C ALA A 12 -8.18 11.71 -9.31
N SER A 13 -7.59 10.90 -8.44
CA SER A 13 -6.32 10.20 -8.71
C SER A 13 -6.45 9.17 -9.82
N THR A 14 -7.56 8.44 -9.84
CA THR A 14 -7.87 7.48 -10.92
C THR A 14 -8.08 8.21 -12.24
N MET A 15 -8.81 9.33 -12.24
CA MET A 15 -9.00 10.16 -13.43
C MET A 15 -7.67 10.71 -13.95
N ALA A 16 -6.80 11.20 -13.07
CA ALA A 16 -5.48 11.70 -13.45
C ALA A 16 -4.62 10.59 -14.07
N ALA A 17 -4.54 9.42 -13.42
CA ALA A 17 -3.73 8.31 -13.90
C ALA A 17 -4.26 7.68 -15.21
N VAL A 18 -5.57 7.69 -15.44
CA VAL A 18 -6.16 7.05 -16.63
C VAL A 18 -6.46 8.07 -17.73
N ALA A 19 -7.36 9.02 -17.48
CA ALA A 19 -7.82 9.97 -18.49
C ALA A 19 -6.79 11.10 -18.72
N GLY A 20 -6.17 11.60 -17.65
CA GLY A 20 -5.20 12.67 -17.72
C GLY A 20 -3.97 12.31 -18.54
N VAL A 21 -3.49 11.06 -18.44
CA VAL A 21 -2.35 10.57 -19.24
C VAL A 21 -2.63 10.65 -20.74
N GLY A 22 -3.87 10.44 -21.17
CA GLY A 22 -4.25 10.59 -22.59
C GLY A 22 -4.30 12.02 -23.11
N MET A 23 -4.18 13.03 -22.23
CA MET A 23 -4.12 14.45 -22.59
C MET A 23 -2.67 14.98 -22.66
N VAL A 24 -1.68 14.14 -22.32
CA VAL A 24 -0.27 14.56 -22.28
C VAL A 24 0.32 14.52 -23.69
N THR A 25 0.63 15.69 -24.25
CA THR A 25 1.19 15.80 -25.60
C THR A 25 2.70 15.59 -25.63
N ALA A 26 3.45 16.04 -24.62
CA ALA A 26 4.89 15.80 -24.54
C ALA A 26 5.36 15.68 -23.08
N CYS A 27 6.17 14.67 -22.77
CA CYS A 27 6.72 14.50 -21.43
C CYS A 27 8.07 13.79 -21.43
N ALA A 28 8.87 14.04 -20.39
CA ALA A 28 10.05 13.23 -20.10
C ALA A 28 9.69 12.15 -19.07
N LEU A 29 9.87 10.88 -19.42
CA LEU A 29 9.61 9.73 -18.57
C LEU A 29 10.90 9.21 -17.93
N PRO A 30 10.91 8.89 -16.62
CA PRO A 30 12.06 8.26 -15.98
C PRO A 30 12.42 6.94 -16.68
N GLY A 31 13.64 6.85 -17.22
CA GLY A 31 14.14 5.65 -17.89
C GLY A 31 13.79 5.52 -19.39
N GLN A 32 12.92 6.38 -19.94
CA GLN A 32 12.57 6.38 -21.37
C GLN A 32 12.96 7.68 -22.12
N GLY A 33 13.24 8.77 -21.39
CA GLY A 33 13.60 10.05 -22.00
C GLY A 33 12.39 10.85 -22.47
N GLU A 34 12.57 11.74 -23.45
CA GLU A 34 11.47 12.54 -24.00
C GLU A 34 10.57 11.69 -24.89
N VAL A 35 9.28 11.71 -24.58
CA VAL A 35 8.21 11.04 -25.33
C VAL A 35 7.27 12.10 -25.88
N THR A 36 7.19 12.16 -27.21
CA THR A 36 6.24 12.98 -27.95
C THR A 36 4.97 12.18 -28.22
N ASP A 37 3.82 12.84 -28.10
CA ASP A 37 2.47 12.30 -28.21
C ASP A 37 2.22 11.06 -27.36
N LEU A 38 2.34 11.24 -26.04
CA LEU A 38 2.06 10.17 -25.09
C LEU A 38 0.59 9.77 -25.17
N SER A 39 0.33 8.59 -25.74
CA SER A 39 -1.00 7.99 -25.68
C SER A 39 -1.12 7.05 -24.49
N TRP A 40 -2.35 6.85 -24.01
CA TRP A 40 -2.65 5.85 -23.00
C TRP A 40 -2.14 4.45 -23.41
N ALA A 41 -2.28 4.11 -24.69
CA ALA A 41 -1.85 2.82 -25.22
C ALA A 41 -0.32 2.63 -25.20
N VAL A 42 0.45 3.72 -25.37
CA VAL A 42 1.92 3.70 -25.26
C VAL A 42 2.35 3.62 -23.80
N TYR A 43 1.68 4.36 -22.92
CA TYR A 43 2.03 4.38 -21.50
C TYR A 43 1.72 3.07 -20.77
N TYR A 44 0.63 2.40 -21.16
CA TYR A 44 0.13 1.16 -20.56
C TYR A 44 0.29 -0.06 -21.48
N ASP A 45 1.24 -0.03 -22.42
CA ASP A 45 1.51 -1.12 -23.37
C ASP A 45 1.85 -2.46 -22.68
N SER A 46 2.45 -2.38 -21.48
CA SER A 46 2.95 -3.50 -20.71
C SER A 46 2.86 -3.24 -19.22
N TRP A 47 2.71 -4.32 -18.45
CA TRP A 47 2.75 -4.26 -16.99
C TRP A 47 4.07 -3.72 -16.44
N ALA A 48 5.17 -3.91 -17.18
CA ALA A 48 6.49 -3.41 -16.81
C ALA A 48 6.55 -1.87 -16.90
N HIS A 49 6.09 -1.28 -18.01
CA HIS A 49 6.08 0.18 -18.19
C HIS A 49 5.10 0.86 -17.23
N ALA A 50 3.88 0.32 -17.09
CA ALA A 50 2.91 0.81 -16.12
C ALA A 50 3.43 0.74 -14.67
N GLY A 51 4.19 -0.32 -14.35
CA GLY A 51 4.79 -0.51 -13.04
C GLY A 51 5.98 0.41 -12.74
N ALA A 52 6.75 0.82 -13.75
CA ALA A 52 7.89 1.71 -13.57
C ALA A 52 7.46 3.17 -13.32
N ASN A 53 6.36 3.61 -13.92
CA ASN A 53 5.99 5.02 -13.98
C ASN A 53 4.83 5.43 -13.05
N LYS A 54 4.51 4.64 -12.02
CA LYS A 54 3.30 4.79 -11.16
C LYS A 54 3.04 6.22 -10.68
N ALA A 55 4.03 6.88 -10.10
CA ALA A 55 3.89 8.24 -9.58
C ALA A 55 3.87 9.30 -10.70
N ALA A 56 4.62 9.04 -11.78
CA ALA A 56 4.65 9.92 -12.93
C ALA A 56 3.29 10.00 -13.62
N ALA A 57 2.51 8.91 -13.66
CA ALA A 57 1.17 8.89 -14.24
C ALA A 57 0.26 9.94 -13.61
N PHE A 58 0.27 10.01 -12.28
CA PHE A 58 -0.53 10.97 -11.52
C PHE A 58 -0.05 12.42 -11.72
N VAL A 59 1.26 12.65 -11.70
CA VAL A 59 1.82 14.01 -11.86
C VAL A 59 1.59 14.53 -13.28
N LEU A 60 1.85 13.71 -14.30
CA LEU A 60 1.67 14.08 -15.70
C LEU A 60 0.20 14.26 -16.05
N GLY A 61 -0.65 13.29 -15.69
CA GLY A 61 -2.07 13.36 -16.01
C GLY A 61 -2.82 14.40 -15.20
N GLY A 62 -2.48 14.59 -13.92
CA GLY A 62 -3.00 15.70 -13.12
C GLY A 62 -2.52 17.06 -13.63
N GLY A 63 -1.27 17.14 -14.10
CA GLY A 63 -0.71 18.33 -14.73
C GLY A 63 -1.49 18.70 -15.99
N ALA A 64 -1.83 17.73 -16.83
CA ALA A 64 -2.63 17.95 -18.04
C ALA A 64 -4.02 18.54 -17.74
N PHE A 65 -4.66 18.15 -16.63
CA PHE A 65 -5.92 18.78 -16.22
C PHE A 65 -5.75 20.24 -15.82
N LEU A 66 -4.68 20.57 -15.11
CA LEU A 66 -4.36 21.96 -14.75
C LEU A 66 -4.00 22.79 -16.00
N GLU A 67 -3.30 22.21 -16.96
CA GLU A 67 -2.98 22.83 -18.25
C GLU A 67 -4.27 23.14 -19.04
N ALA A 68 -5.24 22.23 -19.05
CA ALA A 68 -6.55 22.45 -19.66
C ALA A 68 -7.35 23.58 -19.00
N LEU A 69 -7.06 23.92 -17.74
CA LEU A 69 -7.62 25.08 -17.04
C LEU A 69 -6.85 26.39 -17.33
N GLY A 70 -5.81 26.36 -18.16
CA GLY A 70 -5.02 27.52 -18.58
C GLY A 70 -3.74 27.75 -17.78
N LEU A 71 -3.32 26.82 -16.90
CA LEU A 71 -2.05 26.93 -16.20
C LEU A 71 -0.87 26.57 -17.14
N PRO A 72 0.26 27.31 -17.08
CA PRO A 72 1.46 26.92 -17.81
C PRO A 72 1.95 25.53 -17.39
N THR A 73 2.38 24.71 -18.36
CA THR A 73 2.84 23.33 -18.16
C THR A 73 3.86 23.17 -17.02
N GLY A 74 4.85 24.06 -16.95
CA GLY A 74 5.86 24.02 -15.87
C GLY A 74 5.25 24.23 -14.48
N LEU A 75 4.29 25.15 -14.35
CA LEU A 75 3.61 25.42 -13.08
C LEU A 75 2.67 24.26 -12.71
N ALA A 76 1.87 23.77 -13.66
CA ALA A 76 0.94 22.67 -13.47
C ALA A 76 1.63 21.40 -12.95
N ARG A 77 2.71 20.96 -13.60
CA ARG A 77 3.47 19.78 -13.19
C ARG A 77 4.15 19.97 -11.85
N THR A 78 4.69 21.17 -11.58
CA THR A 78 5.31 21.49 -10.29
C THR A 78 4.30 21.42 -9.15
N LEU A 79 3.10 21.99 -9.33
CA LEU A 79 2.04 21.93 -8.33
C LEU A 79 1.61 20.49 -8.03
N MET A 80 1.45 19.65 -9.07
CA MET A 80 1.12 18.24 -8.88
C MET A 80 2.24 17.44 -8.21
N ALA A 81 3.51 17.71 -8.56
CA ALA A 81 4.64 17.07 -7.91
C ALA A 81 4.74 17.45 -6.44
N VAL A 82 4.59 18.73 -6.11
CA VAL A 82 4.57 19.22 -4.71
C VAL A 82 3.41 18.57 -3.95
N LEU A 83 2.22 18.45 -4.55
CA LEU A 83 1.09 17.78 -3.91
C LEU A 83 1.41 16.33 -3.53
N VAL A 84 2.02 15.55 -4.43
CA VAL A 84 2.41 14.15 -4.14
C VAL A 84 3.49 14.08 -3.07
N ILE A 85 4.52 14.93 -3.16
CA ILE A 85 5.62 14.96 -2.19
C ILE A 85 5.13 15.39 -0.81
N SER A 86 4.27 16.42 -0.73
CA SER A 86 3.68 16.89 0.52
C SER A 86 2.77 15.82 1.14
N PHE A 87 1.95 15.13 0.34
CA PHE A 87 1.14 14.01 0.81
C PHE A 87 2.02 12.90 1.41
N ALA A 88 3.07 12.49 0.69
CA ALA A 88 4.02 11.49 1.16
C ALA A 88 4.73 11.94 2.46
N ALA A 89 5.15 13.21 2.55
CA ALA A 89 5.80 13.77 3.72
C ALA A 89 4.87 13.79 4.95
N THR A 90 3.60 14.19 4.78
CA THR A 90 2.62 14.18 5.88
C THR A 90 2.28 12.76 6.33
N THR A 91 2.18 11.81 5.40
CA THR A 91 2.00 10.39 5.75
C THR A 91 3.22 9.84 6.48
N LEU A 92 4.44 10.20 6.06
CA LEU A 92 5.68 9.77 6.71
C LEU A 92 5.81 10.33 8.14
N ASP A 93 5.50 11.61 8.34
CA ASP A 93 5.46 12.22 9.68
C ASP A 93 4.47 11.50 10.60
N THR A 94 3.25 11.27 10.10
CA THR A 94 2.21 10.57 10.86
C THR A 94 2.61 9.13 11.17
N ALA A 95 3.17 8.41 10.20
CA ALA A 95 3.62 7.02 10.37
C ALA A 95 4.77 6.94 11.39
N THR A 96 5.74 7.85 11.33
CA THR A 96 6.86 7.91 12.29
C THR A 96 6.35 8.19 13.70
N ARG A 97 5.37 9.09 13.83
CA ARG A 97 4.74 9.39 15.12
C ARG A 97 4.02 8.17 15.69
N ILE A 98 3.23 7.46 14.88
CA ILE A 98 2.50 6.25 15.32
C ILE A 98 3.49 5.14 15.68
N GLN A 99 4.52 4.90 14.87
CA GLN A 99 5.55 3.90 15.14
C GLN A 99 6.26 4.15 16.48
N ARG A 100 6.58 5.42 16.77
CA ARG A 100 7.14 5.82 18.07
C ARG A 100 6.21 5.49 19.23
N LEU A 101 4.90 5.71 19.08
CA LEU A 101 3.92 5.37 20.11
C LEU A 101 3.85 3.86 20.35
N ILE A 102 3.81 3.07 19.27
CA ILE A 102 3.81 1.59 19.34
C ILE A 102 5.08 1.09 20.05
N LEU A 103 6.25 1.63 19.73
CA LEU A 103 7.50 1.27 20.40
C LEU A 103 7.49 1.63 21.89
N GLY A 104 6.92 2.78 22.25
CA GLY A 104 6.75 3.16 23.66
C GLY A 104 5.81 2.23 24.42
N GLU A 105 4.67 1.87 23.82
CA GLU A 105 3.70 0.92 24.39
C GLU A 105 4.31 -0.48 24.55
N LEU A 106 5.06 -0.94 23.55
CA LEU A 106 5.80 -2.21 23.61
C LEU A 106 6.90 -2.17 24.67
N GLY A 107 7.59 -1.04 24.80
CA GLY A 107 8.58 -0.78 25.84
C GLY A 107 7.99 -0.93 27.25
N ALA A 108 6.85 -0.29 27.49
CA ALA A 108 6.14 -0.38 28.77
C ALA A 108 5.63 -1.81 29.04
N ALA A 109 5.04 -2.47 28.05
CA ALA A 109 4.49 -3.83 28.18
C ALA A 109 5.59 -4.88 28.46
N LEU A 110 6.76 -4.74 27.81
CA LEU A 110 7.91 -5.65 27.97
C LEU A 110 8.89 -5.20 29.06
N LYS A 111 8.61 -4.09 29.77
CA LYS A 111 9.50 -3.48 30.78
C LYS A 111 10.89 -3.09 30.25
N LEU A 112 10.97 -2.70 28.97
CA LEU A 112 12.18 -2.24 28.30
C LEU A 112 12.31 -0.71 28.38
N ARG A 113 12.91 -0.22 29.46
CA ARG A 113 13.11 1.22 29.74
C ARG A 113 13.69 2.05 28.59
N PRO A 114 14.63 1.55 27.74
CA PRO A 114 15.15 2.34 26.62
C PRO A 114 14.10 2.67 25.55
N LEU A 115 13.09 1.82 25.35
CA LEU A 115 12.04 2.01 24.34
C LEU A 115 10.99 3.05 24.76
N GLU A 116 10.91 3.38 26.04
CA GLU A 116 10.05 4.46 26.56
C GLU A 116 10.62 5.84 26.25
N ASN A 117 11.92 5.95 25.94
CA ASN A 117 12.54 7.22 25.59
C ASN A 117 12.13 7.63 24.15
N PRO A 118 11.48 8.80 23.97
CA PRO A 118 10.97 9.22 22.67
C PRO A 118 12.08 9.39 21.62
N TYR A 119 13.30 9.75 22.01
CA TYR A 119 14.42 9.89 21.07
C TYR A 119 14.91 8.53 20.55
N ILE A 120 15.04 7.55 21.45
CA ILE A 120 15.45 6.18 21.10
C ILE A 120 14.36 5.49 20.27
N ALA A 121 13.10 5.63 20.67
CA ALA A 121 11.96 5.10 19.91
C ALA A 121 11.85 5.73 18.51
N THR A 122 12.11 7.03 18.38
CA THR A 122 12.14 7.69 17.05
C THR A 122 13.30 7.19 16.21
N ALA A 123 14.51 7.06 16.78
CA ALA A 123 15.66 6.52 16.07
C ALA A 123 15.41 5.08 15.59
N LEU A 124 14.81 4.23 16.44
CA LEU A 124 14.44 2.86 16.07
C LEU A 124 13.28 2.79 15.07
N ALA A 125 12.41 3.81 15.01
CA ALA A 125 11.39 3.92 13.98
C ALA A 125 12.00 4.32 12.62
N VAL A 126 12.91 5.29 12.60
CA VAL A 126 13.43 5.91 11.38
C VAL A 126 14.62 5.15 10.79
N LEU A 127 15.58 4.71 11.60
CA LEU A 127 16.83 4.13 11.10
C LEU A 127 16.63 2.84 10.29
N PRO A 128 15.80 1.87 10.72
CA PRO A 128 15.53 0.69 9.90
C PRO A 128 14.80 1.03 8.60
N ALA A 129 13.84 1.98 8.65
CA ALA A 129 13.13 2.44 7.46
C ALA A 129 14.06 3.16 6.48
N ALA A 130 14.95 4.02 6.97
CA ALA A 130 15.96 4.71 6.17
C ALA A 130 16.97 3.72 5.58
N ALA A 131 17.48 2.77 6.39
CA ALA A 131 18.36 1.71 5.89
C ALA A 131 17.69 0.92 4.75
N LEU A 132 16.44 0.51 4.93
CA LEU A 132 15.67 -0.17 3.89
C LEU A 132 15.32 0.72 2.68
N ALA A 133 15.32 2.05 2.80
CA ALA A 133 15.08 2.95 1.68
C ALA A 133 16.35 3.19 0.85
N PHE A 134 17.51 3.25 1.49
CA PHE A 134 18.79 3.58 0.84
C PHE A 134 19.65 2.36 0.50
N VAL A 135 19.36 1.18 1.03
CA VAL A 135 20.08 -0.05 0.65
C VAL A 135 19.68 -0.47 -0.76
N ASP A 136 20.70 -0.72 -1.56
CA ASP A 136 20.56 -1.30 -2.88
C ASP A 136 20.56 -2.83 -2.80
N VAL A 137 19.60 -3.47 -3.46
CA VAL A 137 19.48 -4.92 -3.58
C VAL A 137 19.89 -5.30 -4.99
N THR A 138 21.02 -5.99 -5.11
CA THR A 138 21.46 -6.58 -6.37
C THR A 138 20.77 -7.92 -6.56
N ASP A 139 20.05 -8.07 -7.66
CA ASP A 139 19.47 -9.35 -8.06
C ASP A 139 20.59 -10.30 -8.55
N PRO A 140 20.83 -11.45 -7.89
CA PRO A 140 21.91 -12.36 -8.26
C PRO A 140 21.75 -12.96 -9.66
N GLY A 141 20.52 -13.00 -10.20
CA GLY A 141 20.25 -13.63 -11.51
C GLY A 141 20.38 -12.69 -12.70
N SER A 142 20.12 -11.39 -12.51
CA SER A 142 20.09 -10.39 -13.59
C SER A 142 21.21 -9.36 -13.51
N GLY A 143 21.93 -9.29 -12.38
CA GLY A 143 22.96 -8.29 -12.13
C GLY A 143 22.42 -6.85 -11.99
N GLN A 144 21.10 -6.67 -11.99
CA GLN A 144 20.47 -5.37 -11.83
C GLN A 144 20.39 -4.99 -10.35
N THR A 145 20.95 -3.84 -10.03
CA THR A 145 20.79 -3.19 -8.73
C THR A 145 19.48 -2.43 -8.69
N ARG A 146 18.61 -2.75 -7.72
CA ARG A 146 17.36 -2.02 -7.46
C ARG A 146 17.35 -1.54 -6.02
N GLN A 147 16.94 -0.31 -5.79
CA GLN A 147 16.77 0.19 -4.42
C GLN A 147 15.75 -0.69 -3.68
N ALA A 148 16.06 -1.06 -2.43
CA ALA A 148 15.22 -1.90 -1.59
C ALA A 148 13.79 -1.35 -1.43
N GLY A 149 13.59 -0.03 -1.51
CA GLY A 149 12.27 0.60 -1.53
C GLY A 149 11.36 0.07 -2.66
N TRP A 150 11.89 -0.16 -3.86
CA TRP A 150 11.12 -0.73 -4.97
C TRP A 150 10.81 -2.21 -4.79
N VAL A 151 11.68 -2.92 -4.07
CA VAL A 151 11.51 -4.33 -3.71
C VAL A 151 10.46 -4.49 -2.60
N LEU A 152 10.36 -3.52 -1.70
CA LEU A 152 9.36 -3.48 -0.62
C LEU A 152 7.97 -3.07 -1.10
N TRP A 153 7.85 -2.31 -2.19
CA TRP A 153 6.58 -1.79 -2.68
C TRP A 153 5.48 -2.87 -2.84
N PRO A 154 5.74 -4.05 -3.43
CA PRO A 154 4.72 -5.11 -3.52
C PRO A 154 4.30 -5.65 -2.15
N ILE A 155 5.23 -5.75 -1.20
CA ILE A 155 4.95 -6.19 0.17
C ILE A 155 4.05 -5.15 0.86
N PHE A 156 4.35 -3.86 0.71
CA PHE A 156 3.51 -2.76 1.19
C PHE A 156 2.09 -2.83 0.60
N GLY A 157 1.97 -3.07 -0.70
CA GLY A 157 0.68 -3.27 -1.36
C GLY A 157 -0.11 -4.44 -0.76
N ALA A 158 0.55 -5.56 -0.51
CA ALA A 158 -0.06 -6.71 0.14
C ALA A 158 -0.49 -6.42 1.59
N SER A 159 0.31 -5.69 2.38
CA SER A 159 -0.06 -5.26 3.74
C SER A 159 -1.37 -4.47 3.74
N ASN A 160 -1.51 -3.52 2.81
CA ASN A 160 -2.72 -2.71 2.71
C ASN A 160 -3.95 -3.55 2.32
N GLN A 161 -3.76 -4.53 1.44
CA GLN A 161 -4.84 -5.46 1.09
C GLN A 161 -5.27 -6.32 2.29
N LEU A 162 -4.32 -6.77 3.11
CA LEU A 162 -4.63 -7.51 4.35
C LEU A 162 -5.37 -6.63 5.38
N LEU A 163 -5.01 -5.37 5.53
CA LEU A 163 -5.73 -4.43 6.41
C LEU A 163 -7.15 -4.16 5.90
N ALA A 164 -7.33 -4.03 4.59
CA ALA A 164 -8.64 -3.92 3.96
C ALA A 164 -9.48 -5.19 4.21
N ALA A 165 -8.89 -6.37 4.07
CA ALA A 165 -9.53 -7.64 4.36
C ALA A 165 -9.94 -7.76 5.84
N LEU A 166 -9.06 -7.39 6.78
CA LEU A 166 -9.36 -7.34 8.21
C LEU A 166 -10.55 -6.42 8.51
N THR A 167 -10.56 -5.23 7.90
CA THR A 167 -11.66 -4.26 8.07
C THR A 167 -12.98 -4.82 7.58
N LEU A 168 -13.00 -5.40 6.36
CA LEU A 168 -14.19 -6.05 5.82
C LEU A 168 -14.65 -7.24 6.67
N MET A 169 -13.72 -7.98 7.26
CA MET A 169 -14.02 -9.08 8.18
C MET A 169 -14.70 -8.59 9.45
N VAL A 170 -14.18 -7.54 10.09
CA VAL A 170 -14.80 -6.93 11.28
C VAL A 170 -16.20 -6.40 10.94
N LEU A 171 -16.36 -5.72 9.79
CA LEU A 171 -17.67 -5.26 9.33
C LEU A 171 -18.64 -6.42 9.06
N ALA A 172 -18.16 -7.51 8.45
CA ALA A 172 -18.97 -8.70 8.19
C ALA A 172 -19.44 -9.35 9.50
N LEU A 173 -18.56 -9.46 10.51
CA LEU A 173 -18.93 -9.96 11.84
C LEU A 173 -19.92 -9.03 12.55
N TYR A 174 -19.73 -7.71 12.44
CA TYR A 174 -20.66 -6.71 12.98
C TYR A 174 -22.06 -6.83 12.33
N PHE A 175 -22.12 -6.95 11.00
CA PHE A 175 -23.38 -7.15 10.28
C PHE A 175 -24.03 -8.49 10.64
N ALA A 176 -23.23 -9.55 10.82
CA ALA A 176 -23.72 -10.85 11.27
C ALA A 176 -24.39 -10.74 12.65
N ALA A 177 -23.73 -10.06 13.61
CA ALA A 177 -24.26 -9.84 14.96
C ALA A 177 -25.58 -9.03 14.94
N ARG A 178 -25.73 -8.12 13.97
CA ARG A 178 -26.94 -7.31 13.76
C ARG A 178 -28.00 -8.00 12.89
N LYS A 179 -27.81 -9.26 12.48
CA LYS A 179 -28.71 -10.01 11.57
C LYS A 179 -28.95 -9.28 10.24
N ARG A 180 -27.94 -8.56 9.74
CA ARG A 180 -27.94 -7.84 8.45
C ARG A 180 -27.22 -8.66 7.36
N PRO A 181 -27.48 -8.40 6.06
CA PRO A 181 -26.84 -9.15 4.99
C PRO A 181 -25.32 -8.94 4.98
N VAL A 182 -24.57 -10.03 5.17
CA VAL A 182 -23.09 -10.02 5.23
C VAL A 182 -22.42 -10.26 3.88
N LEU A 183 -23.17 -10.82 2.92
CA LEU A 183 -22.64 -11.25 1.63
C LEU A 183 -21.93 -10.13 0.84
N PRO A 184 -22.46 -8.88 0.80
CA PRO A 184 -21.78 -7.76 0.13
C PRO A 184 -20.41 -7.40 0.72
N LEU A 185 -20.12 -7.80 1.97
CA LEU A 185 -18.85 -7.55 2.65
C LEU A 185 -17.90 -8.74 2.48
N VAL A 186 -18.44 -9.96 2.59
CA VAL A 186 -17.66 -11.21 2.53
C VAL A 186 -17.12 -11.47 1.13
N ILE A 187 -17.87 -11.18 0.06
CA ILE A 187 -17.38 -11.41 -1.32
C ILE A 187 -16.12 -10.56 -1.61
N PRO A 188 -16.12 -9.22 -1.44
CA PRO A 188 -14.90 -8.43 -1.60
C PRO A 188 -13.78 -8.85 -0.65
N MET A 189 -14.11 -9.21 0.59
CA MET A 189 -13.12 -9.67 1.58
C MET A 189 -12.36 -10.90 1.09
N ILE A 190 -13.06 -11.93 0.62
CA ILE A 190 -12.44 -13.16 0.11
C ILE A 190 -11.58 -12.86 -1.11
N PHE A 191 -12.10 -12.05 -2.04
CA PHE A 191 -11.37 -11.67 -3.25
C PHE A 191 -10.05 -10.95 -2.92
N VAL A 192 -10.11 -9.90 -2.10
CA VAL A 192 -8.92 -9.11 -1.73
C VAL A 192 -7.91 -9.96 -0.94
N THR A 193 -8.39 -10.82 -0.03
CA THR A 193 -7.53 -11.75 0.71
C THR A 193 -6.82 -12.72 -0.24
N ALA A 194 -7.54 -13.32 -1.19
CA ALA A 194 -6.97 -14.28 -2.13
C ALA A 194 -5.89 -13.63 -3.00
N VAL A 195 -6.14 -12.43 -3.52
CA VAL A 195 -5.16 -11.66 -4.29
C VAL A 195 -3.92 -11.34 -3.45
N ALA A 196 -4.11 -10.91 -2.19
CA ALA A 196 -2.99 -10.62 -1.28
C ALA A 196 -2.13 -11.84 -0.99
N LEU A 197 -2.75 -13.00 -0.73
CA LEU A 197 -2.05 -14.26 -0.48
C LEU A 197 -1.26 -14.72 -1.72
N LEU A 198 -1.87 -14.65 -2.90
CA LEU A 198 -1.18 -15.01 -4.15
C LEU A 198 0.01 -14.09 -4.41
N ALA A 199 -0.15 -12.78 -4.19
CA ALA A 199 0.93 -11.81 -4.35
C ALA A 199 2.09 -12.07 -3.37
N LEU A 200 1.79 -12.35 -2.09
CA LEU A 200 2.80 -12.66 -1.09
C LEU A 200 3.53 -13.97 -1.38
N VAL A 201 2.84 -15.01 -1.83
CA VAL A 201 3.46 -16.28 -2.21
C VAL A 201 4.38 -16.10 -3.43
N ALA A 202 3.94 -15.35 -4.43
CA ALA A 202 4.78 -15.03 -5.60
C ALA A 202 6.05 -14.27 -5.18
N LYS A 203 5.90 -13.26 -4.31
CA LYS A 203 7.04 -12.47 -3.82
C LYS A 203 7.98 -13.27 -2.93
N LEU A 204 7.46 -14.16 -2.09
CA LEU A 204 8.29 -15.04 -1.29
C LEU A 204 9.18 -15.94 -2.17
N ARG A 205 8.63 -16.49 -3.26
CA ARG A 205 9.41 -17.28 -4.23
C ARG A 205 10.52 -16.44 -4.88
N ASP A 206 10.20 -15.21 -5.28
CA ASP A 206 11.19 -14.28 -5.84
C ASP A 206 12.33 -14.01 -4.84
N PHE A 207 12.01 -13.70 -3.58
CA PHE A 207 13.02 -13.38 -2.55
C PHE A 207 13.88 -14.59 -2.16
N LEU A 208 13.29 -15.79 -2.13
CA LEU A 208 14.04 -17.02 -1.89
C LEU A 208 14.99 -17.31 -3.06
N ALA A 209 14.54 -17.13 -4.31
CA ALA A 209 15.39 -17.29 -5.49
C ALA A 209 16.53 -16.26 -5.54
N GLN A 210 16.28 -15.05 -5.05
CA GLN A 210 17.28 -13.97 -4.97
C GLN A 210 18.20 -14.07 -3.74
N GLY A 211 18.02 -15.06 -2.86
CA GLY A 211 18.81 -15.18 -1.63
C GLY A 211 18.61 -14.04 -0.63
N ASN A 212 17.54 -13.25 -0.76
CA ASN A 212 17.29 -12.10 0.10
C ASN A 212 16.58 -12.52 1.39
N ALA A 213 17.37 -13.05 2.33
CA ALA A 213 16.90 -13.56 3.62
C ALA A 213 16.00 -12.58 4.43
N PRO A 214 16.32 -11.27 4.58
CA PRO A 214 15.48 -10.38 5.37
C PRO A 214 14.11 -10.11 4.74
N LEU A 215 14.04 -9.92 3.42
CA LEU A 215 12.78 -9.71 2.71
C LEU A 215 11.93 -10.99 2.65
N ALA A 216 12.57 -12.15 2.49
CA ALA A 216 11.90 -13.44 2.58
C ALA A 216 11.31 -13.66 3.99
N GLY A 217 12.06 -13.33 5.05
CA GLY A 217 11.58 -13.39 6.43
C GLY A 217 10.35 -12.51 6.67
N LEU A 218 10.35 -11.28 6.15
CA LEU A 218 9.21 -10.37 6.22
C LEU A 218 7.98 -10.93 5.49
N ALA A 219 8.17 -11.47 4.28
CA ALA A 219 7.08 -12.07 3.51
C ALA A 219 6.48 -13.31 4.21
N ILE A 220 7.32 -14.15 4.84
CA ILE A 220 6.87 -15.30 5.65
C ILE A 220 6.06 -14.82 6.85
N LEU A 221 6.55 -13.83 7.58
CA LEU A 221 5.84 -13.25 8.73
C LEU A 221 4.46 -12.73 8.31
N MET A 222 4.38 -12.02 7.19
CA MET A 222 3.11 -11.52 6.66
C MET A 222 2.16 -12.63 6.23
N LEU A 223 2.65 -13.69 5.59
CA LEU A 223 1.84 -14.87 5.26
C LEU A 223 1.30 -15.54 6.53
N ALA A 224 2.13 -15.69 7.57
CA ALA A 224 1.72 -16.25 8.84
C ALA A 224 0.62 -15.40 9.50
N LEU A 225 0.77 -14.06 9.51
CA LEU A 225 -0.25 -13.14 10.02
C LEU A 225 -1.55 -13.18 9.19
N ALA A 226 -1.45 -13.28 7.86
CA ALA A 226 -2.63 -13.40 6.99
C ALA A 226 -3.41 -14.69 7.26
N VAL A 227 -2.70 -15.81 7.43
CA VAL A 227 -3.29 -17.10 7.79
C VAL A 227 -3.92 -17.05 9.18
N TRP A 228 -3.21 -16.46 10.16
CA TRP A 228 -3.75 -16.25 11.51
C TRP A 228 -5.04 -15.43 11.50
N MET A 229 -5.07 -14.33 10.75
CA MET A 229 -6.27 -13.49 10.59
C MET A 229 -7.47 -14.30 10.08
N LEU A 230 -7.27 -15.18 9.09
CA LEU A 230 -8.34 -16.04 8.58
C LEU A 230 -8.83 -17.04 9.61
N PHE A 231 -7.93 -17.62 10.40
CA PHE A 231 -8.30 -18.50 11.51
C PHE A 231 -9.13 -17.76 12.57
N GLU A 232 -8.71 -16.56 12.98
CA GLU A 232 -9.45 -15.75 13.97
C GLU A 232 -10.82 -15.34 13.44
N GLY A 233 -10.92 -14.97 12.15
CA GLY A 233 -12.19 -14.69 11.48
C GLY A 233 -13.16 -15.86 11.51
N LEU A 234 -12.68 -17.05 11.18
CA LEU A 234 -13.46 -18.28 11.23
C LEU A 234 -13.87 -18.64 12.66
N ALA A 235 -12.96 -18.50 13.63
CA ALA A 235 -13.22 -18.75 15.04
C ALA A 235 -14.29 -17.79 15.59
N ALA A 236 -14.19 -16.50 15.28
CA ALA A 236 -15.15 -15.48 15.67
C ALA A 236 -16.54 -15.75 15.08
N LEU A 237 -16.62 -16.15 13.80
CA LEU A 237 -17.88 -16.51 13.17
C LEU A 237 -18.52 -17.75 13.82
N ARG A 238 -17.73 -18.76 14.15
CA ARG A 238 -18.20 -19.97 14.86
C ARG A 238 -18.74 -19.63 16.25
N ARG A 239 -18.03 -18.80 17.01
CA ARG A 239 -18.48 -18.30 18.33
C ARG A 239 -19.78 -17.52 18.24
N ALA A 240 -19.90 -16.63 17.25
CA ALA A 240 -21.13 -15.86 17.01
C ALA A 240 -22.32 -16.76 16.68
N ARG A 241 -22.12 -17.80 15.85
CA ARG A 241 -23.18 -18.78 15.53
C ARG A 241 -23.58 -19.63 16.73
N ALA A 242 -22.62 -20.06 17.55
CA ALA A 242 -22.88 -20.85 18.75
C ALA A 242 -23.67 -20.06 19.81
N ALA A 243 -23.40 -18.76 19.96
CA ALA A 243 -24.15 -17.87 20.86
C ALA A 243 -25.59 -17.60 20.40
N SER A 244 -25.93 -17.90 19.15
CA SER A 244 -27.26 -17.74 18.56
C SER A 244 -28.06 -19.05 18.44
N GLY A 245 -27.75 -20.07 19.26
CA GLY A 245 -28.49 -21.35 19.34
C GLY A 245 -30.00 -21.18 19.61
N PRO A 246 -30.83 -22.20 19.29
CA PRO A 246 -32.28 -22.05 19.15
C PRO A 246 -32.95 -21.61 20.46
N PRO A 247 -34.09 -20.89 20.40
CA PRO A 247 -34.85 -20.57 21.60
C PRO A 247 -35.21 -21.87 22.31
N SER A 248 -34.93 -21.93 23.61
CA SER A 248 -35.43 -22.96 24.50
C SER A 248 -36.95 -22.97 24.41
N GLY A 249 -37.50 -23.91 23.63
CA GLY A 249 -38.90 -24.30 23.66
C GLY A 249 -39.11 -25.41 24.68
#